data_AF-N1S8W8-F1
#
_entry.id   AF-N1S8W8-F1
#
_cell.length_a   1.000
_cell.length_b   1.000
_cell.length_c   1.000
_cell.angle_alpha   90.00
_cell.angle_beta   90.00
_cell.angle_gamma   90.00
#
_symmetry.space_group_name_H-M   'P 1'
#
loop_
_entity.id
_entity.type
_entity.pdbx_description
1 polymer ?
#
loop_
_entity_poly.entity_id
_entity_poly.type
_entity_poly.pdbx_seq_one_letter_code
_entity_poly.pdbx_strand_id
1 'polypeptide(L)'
;MASWAPARPALRALASSSTATPARLFSTTLPQQTKTIKSHLLPNRLIPPYPYGERRVYKQSNKGLYGSARIRFGNTVAEKYNNKARRFWRPNVHVKVFRLPAIQANVKTRLTLRVLKTIRREGGLQEYLLKSKPARIKELGPGGWNLRWLLMQSKDIQKRFNEERVALGMPPKEIEDRDDIIQYALDFATPGPLSKRSQATLGELLAQEFVLGDEDLADLEGIQELSDEDEALLFKELDAEMEARKTQGEQKITV
;
A
#
# COMPACT_ATOMS: atom_id res chain seq x y z
N MET A 1 63.64 0.07 -33.33
CA MET A 1 64.03 1.40 -32.83
C MET A 1 62.77 2.10 -32.34
N ALA A 2 62.53 2.06 -31.03
CA ALA A 2 61.34 2.63 -30.40
C ALA A 2 61.62 4.09 -30.03
N SER A 3 60.83 5.03 -30.58
CA SER A 3 60.89 6.44 -30.20
C SER A 3 59.89 6.73 -29.08
N TRP A 4 60.43 7.27 -28.00
CA TRP A 4 59.76 7.65 -26.77
C TRP A 4 59.07 9.01 -26.96
N ALA A 5 57.77 9.11 -26.73
CA ALA A 5 57.06 10.40 -26.69
C ALA A 5 56.98 10.90 -25.23
N PRO A 6 57.25 12.19 -24.95
CA PRO A 6 57.21 12.72 -23.58
C PRO A 6 55.78 12.99 -23.09
N ALA A 7 55.55 12.67 -21.82
CA ALA A 7 54.31 12.90 -21.09
C ALA A 7 53.96 14.40 -21.01
N ARG A 8 52.71 14.75 -21.33
CA ARG A 8 52.15 16.09 -21.10
C ARG A 8 51.62 16.19 -19.66
N PRO A 9 51.85 17.30 -18.93
CA PRO A 9 51.29 17.49 -17.60
C PRO A 9 49.79 17.81 -17.67
N ALA A 10 49.02 17.22 -16.76
CA ALA A 10 47.59 17.50 -16.60
C ALA A 10 47.39 18.80 -15.82
N LEU A 11 46.97 19.86 -16.50
CA LEU A 11 46.46 21.07 -15.84
C LEU A 11 45.06 20.78 -15.31
N ARG A 12 44.96 20.52 -14.00
CA ARG A 12 43.69 20.47 -13.27
C ARG A 12 43.20 21.91 -13.06
N ALA A 13 42.31 22.38 -13.92
CA ALA A 13 41.50 23.56 -13.63
C ALA A 13 40.41 23.16 -12.62
N LEU A 14 40.52 23.67 -11.39
CA LEU A 14 39.44 23.64 -10.41
C LEU A 14 38.37 24.65 -10.83
N ALA A 15 37.47 24.23 -11.73
CA ALA A 15 36.24 24.96 -11.97
C ALA A 15 35.34 24.80 -10.74
N SER A 16 35.36 25.80 -9.86
CA SER A 16 34.32 25.98 -8.86
C SER A 16 33.00 26.24 -9.58
N SER A 17 32.15 25.21 -9.67
CA SER A 17 30.76 25.41 -10.06
C SER A 17 30.06 26.11 -8.89
N SER A 18 30.14 27.43 -8.87
CA SER A 18 29.20 28.27 -8.14
C SER A 18 27.81 27.87 -8.61
N THR A 19 27.10 27.10 -7.79
CA THR A 19 25.66 26.92 -7.92
C THR A 19 25.01 28.22 -7.43
N ALA A 20 25.15 29.28 -8.21
CA ALA A 20 24.30 30.45 -8.08
C ALA A 20 22.88 29.96 -8.36
N THR A 21 22.11 29.75 -7.28
CA THR A 21 20.68 29.54 -7.38
C THR A 21 20.10 30.83 -7.97
N PRO A 22 19.38 30.78 -9.11
CA PRO A 22 18.71 31.97 -9.59
C PRO A 22 17.68 32.37 -8.53
N ALA A 23 17.91 33.54 -7.90
CA ALA A 23 16.96 34.17 -7.01
C ALA A 23 15.66 34.35 -7.78
N ARG A 24 14.62 33.62 -7.38
CA ARG A 24 13.30 33.71 -7.99
C ARG A 24 12.79 35.12 -7.77
N LEU A 25 12.34 35.75 -8.85
CA LEU A 25 11.60 37.02 -8.82
C LEU A 25 10.42 36.89 -7.85
N PHE A 26 10.24 37.92 -7.03
CA PHE A 26 9.26 38.04 -5.95
C PHE A 26 7.83 37.77 -6.43
N SER A 27 7.39 36.51 -6.34
CA SER A 27 5.98 36.15 -6.34
C SER A 27 5.62 35.79 -4.90
N THR A 28 4.77 36.60 -4.28
CA THR A 28 4.31 36.42 -2.89
C THR A 28 3.27 35.31 -2.76
N THR A 29 2.74 34.80 -3.88
CA THR A 29 1.84 33.65 -3.86
C THR A 29 2.63 32.37 -3.68
N LEU A 30 2.43 31.68 -2.55
CA LEU A 30 2.98 30.35 -2.34
C LEU A 30 2.55 29.43 -3.50
N PRO A 31 3.45 28.61 -4.07
CA PRO A 31 3.07 27.66 -5.11
C PRO A 31 2.02 26.70 -4.55
N GLN A 32 0.94 26.47 -5.30
CA GLN A 32 -0.12 25.55 -4.89
C GLN A 32 0.47 24.15 -4.66
N GLN A 33 0.57 23.74 -3.39
CA GLN A 33 1.11 22.44 -3.03
C GLN A 33 0.10 21.36 -3.42
N THR A 34 0.35 20.66 -4.53
CA THR A 34 -0.45 19.48 -4.90
C THR A 34 0.10 18.24 -4.20
N LYS A 35 -0.71 17.63 -3.33
CA LYS A 35 -0.35 16.39 -2.62
C LYS A 35 0.06 15.32 -3.63
N THR A 36 1.32 14.88 -3.56
CA THR A 36 1.86 13.81 -4.41
C THR A 36 1.95 12.53 -3.60
N ILE A 37 1.00 11.63 -3.81
CA ILE A 37 0.86 10.41 -3.01
C ILE A 37 1.68 9.26 -3.57
N LYS A 38 2.09 8.35 -2.68
CA LYS A 38 2.65 7.04 -3.03
C LYS A 38 1.62 5.97 -2.71
N SER A 39 1.28 5.13 -3.69
CA SER A 39 0.16 4.18 -3.58
C SER A 39 0.28 3.14 -2.45
N HIS A 40 1.51 2.73 -2.11
CA HIS A 40 1.78 1.75 -1.08
C HIS A 40 1.87 2.33 0.33
N LEU A 41 1.76 3.65 0.47
CA LEU A 41 1.71 4.32 1.76
C LEU A 41 0.28 4.63 2.20
N LEU A 42 -0.74 4.22 1.43
CA LEU A 42 -2.13 4.39 1.83
C LEU A 42 -2.44 3.54 3.08
N PRO A 43 -3.34 4.00 3.96
CA PRO A 43 -3.65 3.32 5.22
C PRO A 43 -4.33 1.97 4.94
N ASN A 44 -3.71 0.88 5.38
CA ASN A 44 -4.23 -0.47 5.13
C ASN A 44 -5.52 -0.78 5.92
N ARG A 45 -5.77 -0.11 7.06
CA ARG A 45 -6.96 -0.35 7.90
C ARG A 45 -8.27 0.00 7.20
N LEU A 46 -8.26 1.09 6.43
CA LEU A 46 -9.44 1.57 5.69
C LEU A 46 -9.75 0.75 4.42
N ILE A 47 -8.74 0.07 3.88
CA ILE A 47 -8.80 -0.50 2.53
C ILE A 47 -9.06 -2.00 2.65
N PRO A 48 -10.09 -2.54 1.98
CA PRO A 48 -10.35 -3.97 1.96
C PRO A 48 -9.12 -4.75 1.47
N PRO A 49 -8.83 -5.93 2.07
CA PRO A 49 -7.69 -6.72 1.67
C PRO A 49 -7.80 -7.10 0.19
N TYR A 50 -6.68 -7.00 -0.52
CA TYR A 50 -6.64 -7.32 -1.95
C TYR A 50 -6.94 -8.81 -2.18
N PRO A 51 -7.85 -9.19 -3.12
CA PRO A 51 -8.35 -10.56 -3.24
C PRO A 51 -7.30 -11.65 -3.45
N TYR A 52 -6.16 -11.31 -4.08
CA TYR A 52 -5.06 -12.26 -4.34
C TYR A 52 -3.89 -12.12 -3.36
N GLY A 53 -4.02 -11.26 -2.35
CA GLY A 53 -3.00 -10.97 -1.37
C GLY A 53 -1.73 -10.32 -1.94
N GLU A 54 -0.77 -10.06 -1.06
CA GLU A 54 0.52 -9.50 -1.47
C GLU A 54 1.38 -10.50 -2.25
N ARG A 55 2.17 -9.99 -3.20
CA ARG A 55 3.07 -10.86 -3.97
C ARG A 55 4.26 -11.27 -3.11
N ARG A 56 4.40 -12.58 -2.89
CA ARG A 56 5.50 -13.18 -2.13
C ARG A 56 6.86 -13.01 -2.83
N VAL A 57 6.87 -13.13 -4.16
CA VAL A 57 8.07 -12.99 -5.00
C VAL A 57 8.13 -11.60 -5.60
N TYR A 58 9.33 -11.02 -5.66
CA TYR A 58 9.58 -9.68 -6.22
C TYR A 58 8.73 -8.60 -5.53
N LYS A 59 8.88 -8.47 -4.21
CA LYS A 59 8.16 -7.53 -3.32
C LYS A 59 8.21 -6.06 -3.76
N GLN A 60 9.22 -5.69 -4.56
CA GLN A 60 9.30 -4.38 -5.22
C GLN A 60 8.03 -4.06 -6.03
N SER A 61 7.40 -5.10 -6.63
CA SER A 61 6.19 -4.96 -7.42
C SER A 61 4.95 -4.59 -6.63
N ASN A 62 4.88 -4.92 -5.33
CA ASN A 62 3.76 -4.53 -4.46
C ASN A 62 3.64 -3.00 -4.33
N LYS A 63 4.76 -2.28 -4.48
CA LYS A 63 4.84 -0.82 -4.31
C LYS A 63 4.41 0.00 -5.53
N GLY A 64 4.03 -0.62 -6.65
CA GLY A 64 3.74 0.08 -7.90
C GLY A 64 2.95 -0.76 -8.90
N LEU A 65 2.84 -0.28 -10.14
CA LEU A 65 2.02 -0.90 -11.20
C LEU A 65 2.90 -1.71 -12.16
N TYR A 66 3.13 -2.99 -11.83
CA TYR A 66 4.01 -3.86 -12.62
C TYR A 66 3.25 -4.75 -13.61
N GLY A 67 1.92 -4.85 -13.48
CA GLY A 67 1.14 -5.83 -14.22
C GLY A 67 1.51 -7.24 -13.77
N SER A 68 1.68 -8.16 -14.72
CA SER A 68 2.19 -9.51 -14.47
C SER A 68 3.73 -9.63 -14.55
N ALA A 69 4.44 -8.51 -14.77
CA ALA A 69 5.89 -8.52 -14.93
C ALA A 69 6.61 -8.74 -13.59
N ARG A 70 7.59 -9.65 -13.60
CA ARG A 70 8.46 -9.97 -12.48
C ARG A 70 9.87 -10.28 -12.98
N ILE A 71 10.86 -10.21 -12.09
CA ILE A 71 12.21 -10.68 -12.41
C ILE A 71 12.16 -12.16 -12.83
N ARG A 72 12.85 -12.49 -13.92
CA ARG A 72 13.03 -13.87 -14.38
C ARG A 72 14.47 -14.27 -14.17
N PHE A 73 14.69 -15.54 -13.87
CA PHE A 73 16.01 -16.14 -13.70
C PHE A 73 16.22 -17.20 -14.78
N GLY A 74 17.46 -17.37 -15.20
CA GLY A 74 17.86 -18.38 -16.17
C GLY A 74 19.37 -18.41 -16.33
N ASN A 75 19.84 -18.91 -17.46
CA ASN A 75 21.27 -19.08 -17.70
C ASN A 75 21.71 -18.32 -18.96
N THR A 76 22.91 -17.76 -18.94
CA THR A 76 23.69 -17.50 -20.16
C THR A 76 24.40 -18.80 -20.51
N VAL A 77 24.30 -19.24 -21.76
CA VAL A 77 24.96 -20.45 -22.26
C VAL A 77 26.09 -20.02 -23.19
N ALA A 78 27.32 -20.46 -22.91
CA ALA A 78 28.45 -20.21 -23.78
C ALA A 78 28.36 -21.05 -25.05
N GLU A 79 28.56 -20.45 -26.23
CA GLU A 79 28.38 -21.12 -27.53
C GLU A 79 29.33 -22.31 -27.73
N LYS A 80 30.60 -22.17 -27.33
CA LYS A 80 31.65 -23.18 -27.59
C LYS A 80 31.56 -24.43 -26.72
N TYR A 81 31.27 -24.26 -25.44
CA TYR A 81 31.34 -25.35 -24.44
C TYR A 81 30.02 -25.59 -23.69
N ASN A 82 28.95 -24.87 -24.06
CA ASN A 82 27.65 -24.93 -23.38
C ASN A 82 27.71 -24.68 -21.86
N ASN A 83 28.75 -24.00 -21.38
CA ASN A 83 28.89 -23.64 -19.98
C ASN A 83 27.75 -22.70 -19.56
N LYS A 84 27.06 -23.03 -18.46
CA LYS A 84 25.87 -22.34 -17.97
C LYS A 84 26.22 -21.41 -16.81
N ALA A 85 26.12 -20.11 -17.01
CA ALA A 85 26.24 -19.10 -15.95
C ALA A 85 24.86 -18.55 -15.58
N ARG A 86 24.57 -18.32 -14.29
CA ARG A 86 23.28 -17.76 -13.85
C ARG A 86 23.14 -16.30 -14.31
N ARG A 87 21.96 -15.95 -14.82
CA ARG A 87 21.58 -14.58 -15.19
C ARG A 87 20.16 -14.25 -14.70
N PHE A 88 19.83 -12.97 -14.74
CA PHE A 88 18.47 -12.49 -14.49
C PHE A 88 18.02 -11.50 -15.57
N TRP A 89 16.71 -11.42 -15.78
CA TRP A 89 16.07 -10.42 -16.64
C TRP A 89 15.13 -9.57 -15.80
N ARG A 90 15.43 -8.27 -15.75
CA ARG A 90 14.60 -7.28 -15.04
C ARG A 90 13.56 -6.69 -15.99
N PRO A 91 12.34 -6.41 -15.51
CA PRO A 91 11.40 -5.61 -16.28
C PRO A 91 11.91 -4.17 -16.42
N ASN A 92 11.56 -3.50 -17.52
CA ASN A 92 11.88 -2.09 -17.71
C ASN A 92 10.91 -1.21 -16.90
N VAL A 93 11.40 -0.66 -15.78
CA VAL A 93 10.61 0.07 -14.78
C VAL A 93 10.97 1.55 -14.80
N HIS A 94 9.96 2.40 -14.86
CA HIS A 94 10.09 3.86 -14.77
C HIS A 94 9.26 4.42 -13.62
N VAL A 95 9.65 5.60 -13.14
CA VAL A 95 8.86 6.38 -12.17
C VAL A 95 8.13 7.48 -12.94
N LYS A 96 6.82 7.57 -12.78
CA LYS A 96 6.01 8.64 -13.37
C LYS A 96 5.03 9.18 -12.35
N VAL A 97 4.61 10.41 -12.58
CA VAL A 97 3.58 11.10 -11.80
C VAL A 97 2.36 11.23 -12.70
N PHE A 98 1.21 10.78 -12.23
CA PHE A 98 -0.07 10.93 -12.92
C PHE A 98 -0.99 11.84 -12.10
N ARG A 99 -1.69 12.73 -12.77
CA ARG A 99 -2.75 13.52 -12.15
C ARG A 99 -4.03 12.68 -12.13
N LEU A 100 -4.69 12.56 -10.98
CA LEU A 100 -6.03 11.97 -10.87
C LEU A 100 -7.07 13.09 -10.74
N PRO A 101 -7.84 13.40 -11.81
CA PRO A 101 -8.92 14.39 -11.76
C PRO A 101 -9.88 14.23 -10.58
N ALA A 102 -10.44 13.03 -10.35
CA ALA A 102 -11.52 12.79 -9.38
C ALA A 102 -11.16 13.09 -7.91
N ILE A 103 -9.88 12.92 -7.53
CA ILE A 103 -9.39 13.15 -6.15
C ILE A 103 -8.56 14.43 -6.06
N GLN A 104 -8.36 15.11 -7.18
CA GLN A 104 -7.54 16.31 -7.28
C GLN A 104 -6.08 16.17 -6.77
N ALA A 105 -5.53 14.95 -6.71
CA ALA A 105 -4.15 14.66 -6.29
C ALA A 105 -3.23 14.18 -7.44
N ASN A 106 -1.92 14.20 -7.18
CA ASN A 106 -0.89 13.60 -8.02
C ASN A 106 -0.48 12.24 -7.45
N VAL A 107 -0.29 11.24 -8.31
CA VAL A 107 0.11 9.89 -7.91
C VAL A 107 1.48 9.57 -8.50
N LYS A 108 2.48 9.43 -7.63
CA LYS A 108 3.83 9.01 -8.01
C LYS A 108 3.95 7.50 -7.88
N THR A 109 4.05 6.80 -9.01
CA THR A 109 4.14 5.34 -9.04
C THR A 109 5.32 4.86 -9.89
N ARG A 110 5.87 3.70 -9.49
CA ARG A 110 6.79 2.92 -10.32
C ARG A 110 5.96 1.99 -11.18
N LEU A 111 6.27 1.94 -12.46
CA LEU A 111 5.50 1.16 -13.42
C LEU A 111 6.37 0.58 -14.52
N THR A 112 5.91 -0.48 -15.15
CA THR A 112 6.60 -1.05 -16.31
C THR A 112 6.18 -0.36 -17.60
N LEU A 113 7.05 -0.35 -18.62
CA LEU A 113 6.69 0.23 -19.93
C LEU A 113 5.43 -0.41 -20.54
N ARG A 114 5.20 -1.70 -20.32
CA ARG A 114 3.98 -2.39 -20.78
C ARG A 114 2.72 -1.80 -20.15
N VAL A 115 2.76 -1.51 -18.85
CA VAL A 115 1.67 -0.85 -18.12
C VAL A 115 1.51 0.59 -18.61
N LEU A 116 2.61 1.33 -18.82
CA LEU A 116 2.54 2.69 -19.36
C LEU A 116 1.82 2.74 -20.72
N LYS A 117 2.15 1.81 -21.61
CA LYS A 117 1.49 1.69 -22.93
C LYS A 117 0.00 1.39 -22.77
N THR A 118 -0.36 0.53 -21.83
CA THR A 118 -1.76 0.19 -21.55
C THR A 118 -2.54 1.39 -21.01
N ILE A 119 -1.97 2.13 -20.05
CA ILE A 119 -2.55 3.37 -19.50
C ILE A 119 -2.81 4.38 -20.63
N ARG A 120 -1.83 4.59 -21.51
CA ARG A 120 -1.99 5.51 -22.67
C ARG A 120 -3.08 5.04 -23.63
N ARG A 121 -3.17 3.73 -23.89
CA ARG A 121 -4.20 3.15 -24.77
C ARG A 121 -5.60 3.26 -24.18
N GLU A 122 -5.73 3.16 -22.86
CA GLU A 122 -7.02 3.23 -22.15
C GLU A 122 -7.47 4.66 -21.85
N GLY A 123 -6.65 5.66 -22.16
CA GLY A 123 -7.01 7.08 -22.02
C GLY A 123 -6.61 7.72 -20.69
N GLY A 124 -6.07 6.96 -19.74
CA GLY A 124 -5.69 7.50 -18.44
C GLY A 124 -5.40 6.44 -17.38
N LEU A 125 -4.94 6.91 -16.22
CA LEU A 125 -4.70 6.05 -15.06
C LEU A 125 -6.02 5.61 -14.40
N GLN A 126 -7.04 6.45 -14.41
CA GLN A 126 -8.34 6.14 -13.80
C GLN A 126 -9.00 4.96 -14.52
N GLU A 127 -9.06 5.02 -15.85
CA GLU A 127 -9.63 4.00 -16.72
C GLU A 127 -8.87 2.67 -16.54
N TYR A 128 -7.55 2.75 -16.38
CA TYR A 128 -6.73 1.59 -16.11
C TYR A 128 -7.08 0.89 -14.78
N LEU A 129 -7.35 1.67 -13.73
CA LEU A 129 -7.66 1.15 -12.39
C LEU A 129 -9.10 0.64 -12.28
N LEU A 130 -10.06 1.31 -12.90
CA LEU A 130 -11.50 1.00 -12.78
C LEU A 130 -11.94 -0.20 -13.63
N LYS A 131 -11.12 -0.64 -14.59
CA LYS A 131 -11.45 -1.76 -15.47
C LYS A 131 -11.80 -3.03 -14.69
N SER A 132 -13.00 -3.55 -14.93
CA SER A 132 -13.61 -4.64 -14.17
C SER A 132 -13.04 -6.04 -14.45
N LYS A 133 -12.31 -6.23 -15.57
CA LYS A 133 -11.83 -7.56 -15.99
C LYS A 133 -10.98 -8.24 -14.90
N PRO A 134 -11.19 -9.54 -14.60
CA PRO A 134 -10.47 -10.23 -13.52
C PRO A 134 -8.95 -10.29 -13.78
N ALA A 135 -8.54 -10.38 -15.04
CA ALA A 135 -7.13 -10.29 -15.42
C ALA A 135 -6.50 -8.95 -15.01
N ARG A 136 -7.25 -7.84 -15.12
CA ARG A 136 -6.78 -6.53 -14.66
C ARG A 136 -6.62 -6.49 -13.15
N ILE A 137 -7.56 -7.06 -12.41
CA ILE A 137 -7.48 -7.11 -10.95
C ILE A 137 -6.18 -7.80 -10.53
N LYS A 138 -5.87 -8.97 -11.11
CA LYS A 138 -4.60 -9.69 -10.88
C LYS A 138 -3.35 -8.84 -11.21
N GLU A 139 -3.42 -8.03 -12.26
CA GLU A 139 -2.34 -7.16 -12.74
C GLU A 139 -2.06 -5.94 -11.85
N LEU A 140 -3.08 -5.41 -11.16
CA LEU A 140 -2.95 -4.21 -10.31
C LEU A 140 -1.96 -4.41 -9.17
N GLY A 141 -2.04 -5.55 -8.50
CA GLY A 141 -1.34 -5.80 -7.23
C GLY A 141 -1.84 -4.91 -6.09
N PRO A 142 -1.25 -5.04 -4.89
CA PRO A 142 -1.73 -4.33 -3.69
C PRO A 142 -1.74 -2.80 -3.85
N GLY A 143 -0.63 -2.21 -4.31
CA GLY A 143 -0.58 -0.76 -4.51
C GLY A 143 -1.57 -0.24 -5.56
N GLY A 144 -1.90 -1.03 -6.59
CA GLY A 144 -2.93 -0.67 -7.57
C GLY A 144 -4.34 -0.81 -7.01
N TRP A 145 -4.56 -1.83 -6.17
CA TRP A 145 -5.82 -2.04 -5.46
C TRP A 145 -6.15 -0.89 -4.51
N ASN A 146 -5.18 -0.43 -3.75
CA ASN A 146 -5.34 0.71 -2.83
C ASN A 146 -5.76 1.99 -3.58
N LEU A 147 -5.16 2.26 -4.74
CA LEU A 147 -5.57 3.39 -5.59
C LEU A 147 -6.96 3.22 -6.19
N ARG A 148 -7.33 1.98 -6.56
CA ARG A 148 -8.66 1.67 -7.10
C ARG A 148 -9.74 1.95 -6.06
N TRP A 149 -9.55 1.48 -4.82
CA TRP A 149 -10.45 1.76 -3.71
C TRP A 149 -10.58 3.27 -3.45
N LEU A 150 -9.46 4.00 -3.42
CA LEU A 150 -9.48 5.45 -3.20
C LEU A 150 -10.27 6.18 -4.29
N LEU A 151 -10.16 5.73 -5.55
CA LEU A 151 -10.93 6.29 -6.66
C LEU A 151 -12.43 6.01 -6.57
N MET A 152 -12.82 4.80 -6.15
CA MET A 152 -14.23 4.42 -6.00
C MET A 152 -14.97 5.28 -4.96
N GLN A 153 -14.23 5.92 -4.05
CA GLN A 153 -14.79 6.69 -2.94
C GLN A 153 -15.15 8.10 -3.40
N SER A 154 -14.59 8.56 -4.51
CA SER A 154 -14.90 9.89 -5.05
C SER A 154 -16.32 9.97 -5.61
N LYS A 155 -16.98 11.11 -5.40
CA LYS A 155 -18.36 11.37 -5.84
C LYS A 155 -18.51 11.25 -7.36
N ASP A 156 -17.51 11.72 -8.12
CA ASP A 156 -17.50 11.66 -9.59
C ASP A 156 -17.63 10.22 -10.10
N ILE A 157 -16.88 9.29 -9.48
CA ILE A 157 -16.91 7.88 -9.85
C ILE A 157 -18.18 7.19 -9.35
N GLN A 158 -18.68 7.55 -8.17
CA GLN A 158 -19.96 7.04 -7.67
C GLN A 158 -21.13 7.41 -8.60
N LYS A 159 -21.18 8.68 -9.04
CA LYS A 159 -22.18 9.16 -10.01
C LYS A 159 -22.13 8.38 -11.33
N ARG A 160 -20.93 8.25 -11.90
CA ARG A 160 -20.71 7.47 -13.12
C ARG A 160 -21.19 6.01 -12.96
N PHE A 161 -20.89 5.37 -11.84
CA PHE A 161 -21.34 3.99 -11.61
C PHE A 161 -22.85 3.88 -11.38
N ASN A 162 -23.50 4.91 -10.84
CA ASN A 162 -24.95 4.95 -10.77
C ASN A 162 -25.59 5.10 -12.15
N GLU A 163 -25.03 5.93 -13.03
CA GLU A 163 -25.47 6.01 -14.43
C GLU A 163 -25.33 4.65 -15.14
N GLU A 164 -24.18 3.98 -14.97
CA GLU A 164 -23.95 2.63 -15.50
C GLU A 164 -24.95 1.61 -14.92
N ARG A 165 -25.33 1.71 -13.64
CA ARG A 165 -26.36 0.84 -13.02
C ARG A 165 -27.74 1.07 -13.61
N VAL A 166 -28.15 2.33 -13.75
CA VAL A 166 -29.46 2.68 -14.33
C VAL A 166 -29.55 2.18 -15.77
N ALA A 167 -28.48 2.33 -16.55
CA ALA A 167 -28.40 1.80 -17.91
C ALA A 167 -28.53 0.26 -17.96
N LEU A 168 -28.12 -0.44 -16.91
CA LEU A 168 -28.27 -1.89 -16.75
C LEU A 168 -29.59 -2.31 -16.08
N GLY A 169 -30.47 -1.36 -15.72
CA GLY A 169 -31.75 -1.63 -15.06
C GLY A 169 -31.65 -1.96 -13.56
N MET A 170 -30.52 -1.62 -12.91
CA MET A 170 -30.33 -1.80 -11.47
C MET A 170 -30.73 -0.54 -10.70
N PRO A 171 -31.19 -0.65 -9.44
CA PRO A 171 -31.48 0.53 -8.62
C PRO A 171 -30.19 1.34 -8.35
N PRO A 172 -30.26 2.68 -8.38
CA PRO A 172 -29.13 3.53 -8.04
C PRO A 172 -28.76 3.37 -6.56
N LYS A 173 -27.47 3.46 -6.25
CA LYS A 173 -27.00 3.50 -4.85
C LYS A 173 -26.93 4.95 -4.36
N GLU A 174 -27.21 5.18 -3.09
CA GLU A 174 -26.95 6.47 -2.43
C GLU A 174 -25.50 6.93 -2.60
N ILE A 175 -25.31 8.21 -2.89
CA ILE A 175 -23.99 8.83 -3.05
C ILE A 175 -23.52 9.28 -1.68
N GLU A 176 -22.41 8.72 -1.24
CA GLU A 176 -21.84 9.00 0.08
C GLU A 176 -20.68 9.99 -0.05
N ASP A 177 -20.74 11.06 0.74
CA ASP A 177 -19.73 12.11 0.76
C ASP A 177 -18.54 11.74 1.65
N ARG A 178 -17.60 10.96 1.09
CA ARG A 178 -16.42 10.43 1.80
C ARG A 178 -15.16 11.30 1.67
N ASP A 179 -15.33 12.62 1.50
CA ASP A 179 -14.23 13.54 1.23
C ASP A 179 -13.22 13.60 2.38
N ASP A 180 -13.70 13.50 3.63
CA ASP A 180 -12.88 13.47 4.84
C ASP A 180 -11.93 12.26 4.87
N ILE A 181 -12.47 11.08 4.60
CA ILE A 181 -11.71 9.82 4.53
C ILE A 181 -10.67 9.89 3.39
N ILE A 182 -11.06 10.46 2.24
CA ILE A 182 -10.14 10.65 1.12
C ILE A 182 -8.99 11.58 1.53
N GLN A 183 -9.29 12.74 2.15
CA GLN A 183 -8.26 13.69 2.58
C GLN A 183 -7.33 13.08 3.62
N TYR A 184 -7.87 12.33 4.59
CA TYR A 184 -7.08 11.57 5.55
C TYR A 184 -6.14 10.59 4.85
N ALA A 185 -6.64 9.78 3.92
CA ALA A 185 -5.84 8.81 3.18
C ALA A 185 -4.74 9.49 2.33
N LEU A 186 -5.04 10.64 1.73
CA LEU A 186 -4.06 11.42 0.97
C LEU A 186 -2.95 11.99 1.86
N ASP A 187 -3.30 12.53 3.03
CA ASP A 187 -2.34 13.07 3.99
C ASP A 187 -1.45 11.96 4.53
N PHE A 188 -2.03 10.83 4.92
CA PHE A 188 -1.29 9.68 5.41
C PHE A 188 -0.28 9.15 4.35
N ALA A 189 -0.65 9.16 3.08
CA ALA A 189 0.23 8.73 1.99
C ALA A 189 1.28 9.78 1.55
N THR A 190 1.18 11.01 2.05
CA THR A 190 2.11 12.12 1.78
C THR A 190 3.12 12.21 2.92
N PRO A 191 4.42 12.42 2.66
CA PRO A 191 5.37 12.61 3.76
C PRO A 191 5.05 13.91 4.51
N GLY A 192 4.90 13.82 5.83
CA GLY A 192 4.66 14.97 6.70
C GLY A 192 3.70 14.63 7.85
N PRO A 193 3.46 15.59 8.76
CA PRO A 193 2.40 15.47 9.76
C PRO A 193 1.02 15.52 9.10
N LEU A 194 0.03 14.88 9.73
CA LEU A 194 -1.38 14.95 9.29
C LEU A 194 -1.94 16.36 9.49
N SER A 195 -2.81 16.80 8.57
CA SER A 195 -3.60 18.03 8.73
C SER A 195 -4.54 17.92 9.94
N LYS A 196 -4.92 19.05 10.55
CA LYS A 196 -5.89 19.09 11.66
C LYS A 196 -7.21 18.39 11.30
N ARG A 197 -7.70 18.58 10.07
CA ARG A 197 -8.88 17.88 9.54
C ARG A 197 -8.69 16.36 9.59
N SER A 198 -7.56 15.88 9.07
CA SER A 198 -7.19 14.47 9.03
C SER A 198 -6.92 13.87 10.41
N GLN A 199 -6.50 14.68 11.39
CA GLN A 199 -6.36 14.26 12.79
C GLN A 199 -7.73 14.05 13.45
N ALA A 200 -8.69 14.96 13.21
CA ALA A 200 -10.06 14.80 13.71
C ALA A 200 -10.71 13.53 13.17
N THR A 201 -10.61 13.30 11.86
CA THR A 201 -11.15 12.08 11.22
C THR A 201 -10.47 10.81 11.72
N LEU A 202 -9.17 10.85 12.01
CA LEU A 202 -8.47 9.72 12.63
C LEU A 202 -9.03 9.45 14.02
N GLY A 203 -9.29 10.49 14.81
CA GLY A 203 -9.92 10.37 16.12
C GLY A 203 -11.30 9.72 16.04
N GLU A 204 -12.13 10.14 15.08
CA GLU A 204 -13.46 9.54 14.82
C GLU A 204 -13.35 8.06 14.41
N LEU A 205 -12.42 7.73 13.51
CA LEU A 205 -12.21 6.33 13.08
C LEU A 205 -11.73 5.44 14.23
N LEU A 206 -10.83 5.94 15.08
CA LEU A 206 -10.37 5.21 16.26
C LEU A 206 -11.49 5.05 17.29
N ALA A 207 -12.33 6.07 17.47
CA ALA A 207 -13.49 5.99 18.34
C ALA A 207 -14.49 4.93 17.85
N GLN A 208 -14.72 4.86 16.52
CA GLN A 208 -15.56 3.82 15.91
C GLN A 208 -14.97 2.41 16.05
N GLU A 209 -13.66 2.24 15.88
CA GLU A 209 -12.99 0.94 16.07
C GLU A 209 -13.07 0.44 17.53
N PHE A 210 -13.07 1.35 18.50
CA PHE A 210 -13.10 1.00 19.93
C PHE A 210 -14.50 0.77 20.49
N VAL A 211 -15.54 1.05 19.71
CA VAL A 211 -16.85 0.42 19.92
C VAL A 211 -16.70 -1.04 19.46
N LEU A 212 -15.97 -1.83 20.25
CA LEU A 212 -16.35 -3.23 20.43
C LEU A 212 -17.84 -3.13 20.75
N GLY A 213 -18.70 -3.74 19.93
CA GLY A 213 -20.10 -3.84 20.28
C GLY A 213 -20.17 -4.30 21.73
N ASP A 214 -21.12 -3.78 22.50
CA ASP A 214 -21.47 -4.38 23.78
C ASP A 214 -21.71 -5.87 23.47
N GLU A 215 -20.67 -6.70 23.63
CA GLU A 215 -20.77 -8.13 23.53
C GLU A 215 -21.47 -8.48 24.84
N ASP A 216 -22.80 -8.37 24.82
CA ASP A 216 -23.63 -9.07 25.78
C ASP A 216 -23.24 -10.54 25.61
N LEU A 217 -22.32 -11.00 26.46
CA LEU A 217 -21.81 -12.38 26.50
C LEU A 217 -22.95 -13.41 26.58
N ALA A 218 -24.14 -12.96 26.95
CA ALA A 218 -25.42 -13.66 26.88
C ALA A 218 -25.80 -14.20 25.48
N ASP A 219 -25.33 -13.61 24.39
CA ASP A 219 -25.68 -14.05 23.02
C ASP A 219 -24.76 -15.15 22.44
N LEU A 220 -23.66 -15.49 23.15
CA LEU A 220 -22.80 -16.60 22.78
C LEU A 220 -23.36 -17.92 23.34
N GLU A 221 -24.06 -18.68 22.51
CA GLU A 221 -24.61 -20.00 22.87
C GLU A 221 -23.56 -20.90 23.53
N GLY A 222 -23.70 -21.12 24.85
CA GLY A 222 -22.86 -22.02 25.64
C GLY A 222 -22.00 -21.37 26.72
N ILE A 223 -22.02 -20.04 26.87
CA ILE A 223 -21.39 -19.34 28.00
C ILE A 223 -22.50 -18.98 28.99
N GLN A 224 -22.65 -19.78 30.03
CA GLN A 224 -23.52 -19.46 31.16
C GLN A 224 -22.66 -18.68 32.17
N GLU A 225 -23.04 -17.45 32.49
CA GLU A 225 -22.43 -16.72 33.60
C GLU A 225 -22.58 -17.58 34.86
N LEU A 226 -21.45 -17.95 35.46
CA LEU A 226 -21.41 -18.79 36.64
C LEU A 226 -21.76 -17.89 37.83
N SER A 227 -22.52 -18.40 38.82
CA SER A 227 -22.83 -17.58 39.99
C SER A 227 -21.54 -17.23 40.76
N ASP A 228 -21.51 -16.09 41.46
CA ASP A 228 -20.35 -15.67 42.27
C ASP A 228 -19.88 -16.78 43.24
N GLU A 229 -20.80 -17.62 43.70
CA GLU A 229 -20.53 -18.76 44.57
C GLU A 229 -19.81 -19.89 43.83
N ASP A 230 -20.27 -20.22 42.64
CA ASP A 230 -19.71 -21.27 41.79
C ASP A 230 -18.33 -20.87 41.22
N GLU A 231 -18.12 -19.59 40.91
CA GLU A 231 -16.80 -19.07 40.52
C GLU A 231 -15.79 -19.25 41.65
N ALA A 232 -16.19 -18.90 42.88
CA ALA A 232 -15.34 -19.05 44.06
C ALA A 232 -15.01 -20.54 44.36
N LEU A 233 -15.93 -21.46 44.05
CA LEU A 233 -15.67 -22.90 44.16
C LEU A 233 -14.67 -23.38 43.11
N LEU A 234 -14.83 -22.95 41.86
CA LEU A 234 -13.95 -23.31 40.76
C LEU A 234 -12.52 -22.78 41.00
N PHE A 235 -12.38 -21.57 41.54
CA PHE A 235 -11.08 -21.05 41.98
C PHE A 235 -10.45 -21.89 43.08
N LYS A 236 -11.23 -22.32 44.08
CA LYS A 236 -10.72 -23.21 45.15
C LYS A 236 -10.29 -24.58 44.60
N GLU A 237 -11.03 -25.12 43.64
CA GLU A 237 -10.69 -26.38 42.98
C GLU A 237 -9.39 -26.26 42.17
N LEU A 238 -9.23 -25.18 41.40
CA LEU A 238 -8.00 -24.92 40.64
C LEU A 238 -6.79 -24.71 41.55
N ASP A 239 -6.95 -23.97 42.65
CA ASP A 239 -5.89 -23.78 43.65
C ASP A 239 -5.52 -25.12 44.31
N ALA A 240 -6.52 -25.95 44.65
CA ALA A 240 -6.28 -27.28 45.20
C ALA A 240 -5.57 -28.22 44.19
N GLU A 241 -5.95 -28.18 42.90
CA GLU A 241 -5.26 -28.93 41.85
C GLU A 241 -3.82 -28.46 41.65
N MET A 242 -3.58 -27.15 41.70
CA MET A 242 -2.26 -26.55 41.59
C MET A 242 -1.35 -26.96 42.76
N GLU A 243 -1.86 -26.95 43.99
CA GLU A 243 -1.16 -27.43 45.17
C GLU A 243 -0.91 -28.95 45.12
N ALA A 244 -1.88 -29.73 44.62
CA ALA A 244 -1.70 -31.17 44.37
C ALA A 244 -0.62 -31.45 43.32
N ARG A 245 -0.52 -30.64 42.26
CA ARG A 245 0.55 -30.75 41.25
C ARG A 245 1.92 -30.36 41.81
N LYS A 246 2.00 -29.34 42.67
CA LYS A 246 3.25 -28.95 43.34
C LYS A 246 3.75 -30.06 44.26
N THR A 247 2.89 -30.61 45.11
CA THR A 247 3.24 -31.70 46.03
C THR A 247 3.67 -32.98 45.29
N GLN A 248 3.01 -33.32 44.18
CA GLN A 248 3.46 -34.42 43.30
C GLN A 248 4.81 -34.14 42.60
N GLY A 249 5.07 -32.87 42.26
CA GLY A 249 6.36 -32.43 41.74
C GLY A 249 7.49 -32.57 42.75
N GLU A 250 7.25 -32.19 44.01
CA GLU A 250 8.21 -32.29 45.12
C GLU A 250 8.50 -33.76 45.49
N GLN A 251 7.49 -34.63 45.45
CA GLN A 251 7.67 -36.07 45.68
C GLN A 251 8.50 -36.75 44.59
N LYS A 252 8.42 -36.28 43.33
CA LYS A 252 9.23 -36.80 42.21
C LYS A 252 10.70 -36.36 42.24
N ILE A 253 11.04 -35.30 42.97
CA ILE A 253 12.42 -34.79 43.10
C ILE A 253 13.18 -35.52 44.22
N THR A 254 12.47 -36.28 45.07
CA THR A 254 13.03 -36.98 46.24
C THR A 254 13.15 -38.49 46.01
N VAL A 255 13.86 -38.90 44.95
CA VAL A 255 14.40 -40.27 44.71
C VAL A 255 15.71 -40.13 43.94
#